data_AF-A0A640T8M5-F1
#
_entry.id   AF-A0A640T8M5-F1
#
_cell.length_a   1.000
_cell.length_b   1.000
_cell.length_c   1.000
_cell.angle_alpha   90.00
_cell.angle_beta   90.00
_cell.angle_gamma   90.00
#
_symmetry.space_group_name_H-M   'P 1'
#
loop_
_entity.id
_entity.type
_entity.pdbx_description
1 polymer ?
#
loop_
_entity_poly.entity_id
_entity_poly.type
_entity_poly.pdbx_seq_one_letter_code
_entity_poly.pdbx_strand_id
1 'polypeptide(L)'
;MPDPRARLLAEHRQRIAHDGTGIPPRWDNLSDQEQRLLLGEAEEWLRAAVEAGLTPLADRPTDKHMAVYVDDEGFLYGEYPTVPPSDSLLRLVWASEMAVSKQESEYEGVEFRLIGWSQ
;
A
#
# COMPACT_ATOMS: atom_id res chain seq x y z
N MET A 1 11.72 1.12 -15.96
CA MET A 1 11.80 -0.11 -15.13
C MET A 1 10.36 -0.57 -14.88
N PRO A 2 10.09 -1.87 -14.72
CA PRO A 2 8.78 -2.35 -14.28
C PRO A 2 8.42 -1.74 -12.91
N ASP A 3 7.15 -1.41 -12.70
CA ASP A 3 6.66 -0.93 -11.41
C ASP A 3 6.88 -2.02 -10.35
N PRO A 4 7.68 -1.80 -9.30
CA PRO A 4 7.97 -2.83 -8.30
C PRO A 4 6.70 -3.31 -7.56
N ARG A 5 5.63 -2.51 -7.56
CA ARG A 5 4.33 -2.89 -6.98
C ARG A 5 3.65 -4.01 -7.76
N ALA A 6 3.94 -4.16 -9.06
CA ALA A 6 3.36 -5.22 -9.88
C ALA A 6 3.81 -6.59 -9.42
N ARG A 7 5.09 -6.72 -9.04
CA ARG A 7 5.61 -7.96 -8.45
C ARG A 7 4.93 -8.29 -7.12
N LEU A 8 4.82 -7.31 -6.23
CA LEU A 8 4.13 -7.50 -4.94
C LEU A 8 2.68 -7.93 -5.14
N LEU A 9 1.95 -7.27 -6.03
CA LEU A 9 0.55 -7.61 -6.33
C LEU A 9 0.42 -9.03 -6.90
N ALA A 10 1.32 -9.42 -7.81
CA ALA A 10 1.36 -10.76 -8.39
C ALA A 10 1.63 -11.84 -7.33
N GLU A 11 2.61 -11.62 -6.45
CA GLU A 11 2.93 -12.51 -5.32
C GLU A 11 1.75 -12.64 -4.34
N HIS A 12 1.10 -11.52 -4.01
CA HIS A 12 -0.07 -11.50 -3.13
C HIS A 12 -1.25 -12.27 -3.72
N ARG A 13 -1.57 -12.03 -4.99
CA ARG A 13 -2.63 -12.77 -5.68
C ARG A 13 -2.33 -14.26 -5.70
N GLN A 14 -1.09 -14.65 -6.00
CA GLN A 14 -0.67 -16.04 -6.01
C GLN A 14 -0.89 -16.68 -4.64
N ARG A 15 -0.52 -15.99 -3.56
CA ARG A 15 -0.76 -16.46 -2.20
C ARG A 15 -2.25 -16.62 -1.90
N ILE A 16 -3.08 -15.65 -2.27
CA ILE A 16 -4.55 -15.69 -2.05
C ILE A 16 -5.19 -16.84 -2.84
N ALA A 17 -4.80 -17.02 -4.11
CA ALA A 17 -5.35 -18.08 -4.97
C ALA A 17 -5.08 -19.49 -4.44
N HIS A 18 -4.03 -19.64 -3.61
CA HIS A 18 -3.63 -20.90 -3.02
C HIS A 18 -3.86 -20.95 -1.50
N ASP A 19 -4.52 -19.95 -0.92
CA ASP A 19 -4.86 -19.93 0.48
C ASP A 19 -5.85 -21.08 0.77
N GLY A 20 -5.50 -21.96 1.70
CA GLY A 20 -6.25 -23.19 1.99
C GLY A 20 -5.79 -24.47 1.27
N THR A 21 -4.79 -24.41 0.37
CA THR A 21 -4.22 -25.61 -0.28
C THR A 21 -3.11 -26.30 0.54
N GLY A 22 -2.78 -25.77 1.72
CA GLY A 22 -1.81 -26.32 2.66
C GLY A 22 -0.35 -25.91 2.39
N ILE A 23 0.04 -25.70 1.13
CA ILE A 23 1.35 -25.14 0.75
C ILE A 23 1.19 -24.32 -0.54
N PRO A 24 0.99 -23.00 -0.48
CA PRO A 24 0.97 -22.18 -1.68
C PRO A 24 2.37 -22.22 -2.34
N PRO A 25 2.46 -22.37 -3.67
CA PRO A 25 3.75 -22.34 -4.34
C PRO A 25 4.36 -20.95 -4.15
N ARG A 26 5.59 -20.93 -3.62
CA ARG A 26 6.39 -19.70 -3.50
C ARG A 26 6.65 -19.13 -4.89
N TRP A 27 6.78 -17.82 -4.99
CA TRP A 27 7.08 -17.14 -6.25
C TRP A 27 8.24 -17.78 -7.02
N ASP A 28 9.34 -18.07 -6.31
CA ASP A 28 10.55 -18.66 -6.89
C ASP A 28 10.37 -20.09 -7.40
N ASN A 29 9.26 -20.76 -7.04
CA ASN A 29 8.93 -22.10 -7.53
C ASN A 29 8.07 -22.07 -8.81
N LEU A 30 7.59 -20.89 -9.21
CA LEU A 30 6.83 -20.72 -10.44
C LEU A 30 7.79 -20.74 -11.64
N SER A 31 7.33 -21.31 -12.75
CA SER A 31 8.05 -21.22 -14.01
C SER A 31 8.14 -19.78 -14.51
N ASP A 32 9.16 -19.49 -15.33
CA ASP A 32 9.32 -18.17 -15.95
C ASP A 32 8.10 -17.72 -16.76
N GLN A 33 7.32 -18.67 -17.28
CA GLN A 33 6.09 -18.37 -18.01
C GLN A 33 4.98 -17.95 -17.07
N GLU A 34 4.79 -18.66 -15.96
CA GLU A 34 3.80 -18.32 -14.93
C GLU A 34 4.12 -16.96 -14.28
N GLN A 35 5.39 -16.72 -13.95
CA GLN A 35 5.81 -15.42 -13.41
C GLN A 35 5.51 -14.28 -14.38
N ARG A 36 5.81 -14.46 -15.68
CA ARG A 36 5.52 -13.45 -16.71
C ARG A 36 4.02 -13.17 -16.87
N LEU A 37 3.19 -14.21 -16.84
CA LEU A 37 1.74 -14.06 -16.93
C LEU A 37 1.18 -13.30 -15.74
N LEU A 38 1.56 -13.69 -14.52
CA LEU A 38 1.10 -13.03 -13.29
C LEU A 38 1.58 -11.59 -13.19
N LEU A 39 2.83 -11.31 -13.59
CA LEU A 39 3.36 -9.95 -13.65
C LEU A 39 2.59 -9.08 -14.65
N GLY A 40 2.38 -9.57 -15.87
CA GLY A 40 1.66 -8.80 -16.90
C GLY A 40 0.22 -8.47 -16.47
N GLU A 41 -0.47 -9.42 -15.85
CA GLU A 41 -1.83 -9.17 -15.34
C GLU A 41 -1.84 -8.18 -14.17
N ALA A 42 -0.86 -8.27 -13.26
CA ALA A 42 -0.71 -7.32 -12.16
C ALA A 42 -0.36 -5.90 -12.66
N GLU A 43 0.43 -5.77 -13.71
CA GLU A 43 0.73 -4.48 -14.35
C GLU A 43 -0.52 -3.84 -14.95
N GLU A 44 -1.36 -4.61 -15.64
CA GLU A 44 -2.63 -4.12 -16.20
C GLU A 44 -3.60 -3.69 -15.11
N TRP A 45 -3.71 -4.47 -14.03
CA TRP A 45 -4.56 -4.11 -12.88
C TRP A 45 -4.07 -2.86 -12.17
N LEU A 46 -2.77 -2.72 -11.95
CA LEU A 46 -2.21 -1.51 -11.35
C LEU A 46 -2.45 -0.30 -12.23
N ARG A 47 -2.26 -0.44 -13.55
CA ARG A 47 -2.56 0.64 -14.51
C ARG A 47 -4.02 1.07 -14.41
N ALA A 48 -4.96 0.11 -14.45
CA ALA A 48 -6.39 0.39 -14.32
C ALA A 48 -6.75 1.03 -12.98
N ALA A 49 -6.14 0.57 -11.88
CA ALA A 49 -6.36 1.13 -10.55
C ALA A 49 -5.84 2.58 -10.43
N VAL A 50 -4.70 2.89 -11.06
CA VAL A 50 -4.17 4.25 -11.16
C VAL A 50 -5.10 5.14 -11.97
N GLU A 51 -5.53 4.68 -13.15
CA GLU A 51 -6.45 5.41 -14.02
C GLU A 51 -7.81 5.67 -13.34
N ALA A 52 -8.27 4.74 -12.50
CA ALA A 52 -9.48 4.89 -11.71
C ALA A 52 -9.30 5.71 -10.41
N GLY A 53 -8.08 6.13 -10.07
CA GLY A 53 -7.78 6.87 -8.84
C GLY A 53 -7.89 6.04 -7.55
N LEU A 54 -7.84 4.71 -7.66
CA LEU A 54 -7.90 3.77 -6.52
C LEU A 54 -6.53 3.54 -5.87
N THR A 55 -5.45 3.81 -6.59
CA THR A 55 -4.07 3.66 -6.09
C THR A 55 -3.22 4.84 -6.58
N PRO A 56 -2.23 5.32 -5.79
CA PRO A 56 -1.37 6.42 -6.22
C PRO A 56 -0.45 6.03 -7.38
N LEU A 57 0.17 7.03 -8.01
CA LEU A 57 1.23 6.81 -9.00
C LEU A 57 2.43 6.10 -8.38
N ALA A 58 3.14 5.29 -9.18
CA ALA A 58 4.38 4.62 -8.76
C ALA A 58 5.48 5.64 -8.49
N ASP A 59 5.57 6.63 -9.39
CA ASP A 59 6.53 7.70 -9.30
C ASP A 59 5.98 8.86 -8.48
N ARG A 60 6.90 9.52 -7.77
CA ARG A 60 6.61 10.74 -7.06
C ARG A 60 6.10 11.80 -8.06
N PRO A 61 4.90 12.38 -7.88
CA PRO A 61 4.35 13.33 -8.85
C PRO A 61 5.20 14.60 -9.00
N THR A 62 5.71 15.14 -7.90
CA THR A 62 6.67 16.26 -7.86
C THR A 62 7.60 16.13 -6.67
N ASP A 63 8.74 16.82 -6.67
CA ASP A 63 9.69 16.90 -5.55
C ASP A 63 9.07 17.37 -4.21
N LYS A 64 7.92 18.03 -4.26
CA LYS A 64 7.14 18.46 -3.09
C LYS A 64 6.29 17.36 -2.46
N HIS A 65 6.14 16.21 -3.13
CA HIS A 65 5.31 15.11 -2.62
C HIS A 65 6.14 14.15 -1.78
N MET A 66 5.77 14.00 -0.50
CA MET A 66 6.33 12.95 0.35
C MET A 66 5.52 11.66 0.21
N ALA A 67 6.22 10.53 0.23
CA ALA A 67 5.58 9.23 0.20
C ALA A 67 4.98 8.89 1.57
N VAL A 68 3.87 8.16 1.53
CA VAL A 68 3.22 7.62 2.72
C VAL A 68 3.26 6.11 2.61
N TYR A 69 3.76 5.46 3.65
CA TYR A 69 3.88 4.02 3.73
C TYR A 69 2.97 3.48 4.81
N VAL A 70 2.50 2.27 4.60
CA VAL A 70 1.85 1.45 5.61
C VAL A 70 2.69 0.19 5.81
N ASP A 71 3.01 -0.15 7.04
CA ASP A 71 3.70 -1.40 7.36
C ASP A 71 2.72 -2.58 7.44
N ASP A 72 3.25 -3.78 7.73
CA ASP A 72 2.46 -5.00 7.90
C ASP A 72 1.58 -5.00 9.15
N GLU A 73 1.88 -4.15 10.13
CA GLU A 73 1.07 -3.93 11.33
C GLU A 73 -0.02 -2.86 11.14
N GLY A 74 -0.06 -2.21 9.97
CA GLY A 74 -1.04 -1.17 9.63
C GLY A 74 -0.68 0.22 10.15
N PHE A 75 0.54 0.42 10.66
CA PHE A 75 1.04 1.74 11.04
C PHE A 75 1.54 2.51 9.84
N LEU A 76 1.49 3.82 9.98
CA LEU A 76 1.65 4.73 8.87
C LEU A 76 2.88 5.57 9.08
N TYR A 77 3.60 5.77 8.00
CA TYR A 77 4.87 6.44 8.01
C TYR A 77 4.88 7.45 6.88
N GLY A 78 5.23 8.69 7.20
CA GLY A 78 5.51 9.72 6.21
C GLY A 78 7.00 9.75 5.94
N GLU A 79 7.38 9.93 4.68
CA GLU A 79 8.73 10.34 4.30
C GLU A 79 8.97 11.79 4.72
N TYR A 80 10.12 12.09 5.31
CA TYR A 80 10.46 13.46 5.71
C TYR A 80 11.80 13.89 5.09
N PRO A 81 11.83 15.03 4.37
CA PRO A 81 13.05 15.53 3.78
C PRO A 81 13.95 16.07 4.90
N THR A 82 15.17 15.57 4.95
CA THR A 82 16.20 15.93 5.94
C THR A 82 17.34 16.71 5.27
N VAL A 83 18.11 17.46 6.08
CA VAL A 83 19.36 18.10 5.65
C VAL A 83 20.46 17.64 6.61
N PRO A 84 21.42 16.81 6.16
CA PRO A 84 21.61 16.28 4.79
C PRO A 84 20.52 15.26 4.37
N PRO A 85 20.31 15.01 3.06
CA PRO A 85 19.29 14.07 2.58
C PRO A 85 19.47 12.66 3.12
N SER A 86 18.38 12.06 3.61
CA SER A 86 18.29 10.67 4.07
C SER A 86 16.92 10.07 3.74
N ASP A 87 16.81 8.75 3.82
CA ASP A 87 15.59 7.93 3.67
C ASP A 87 14.75 7.90 4.95
N SER A 88 14.70 9.03 5.67
CA SER A 88 14.06 9.08 6.98
C SER A 88 12.54 9.02 6.87
N LEU A 89 11.97 8.03 7.57
CA LEU A 89 10.54 7.87 7.77
C LEU A 89 10.18 8.22 9.21
N LEU A 90 9.11 9.00 9.39
CA LEU A 90 8.53 9.21 10.72
C LEU A 90 7.16 8.55 10.76
N ARG A 91 6.92 7.79 11.83
CA ARG A 91 5.59 7.25 12.10
C ARG A 91 4.63 8.44 12.26
N LEU A 92 3.55 8.43 11.49
CA LEU A 92 2.45 9.39 11.59
C LEU A 92 1.65 9.06 12.85
N VAL A 93 2.15 9.53 13.99
CA VAL A 93 1.49 9.37 15.29
C VAL A 93 0.57 10.57 15.52
N TRP A 94 -0.72 10.31 15.77
CA TRP A 94 -1.63 11.33 16.30
C TRP A 94 -1.19 11.66 17.73
N ALA A 95 -0.54 12.81 17.95
CA ALA A 95 -0.10 13.21 19.28
C ALA A 95 -0.50 14.67 19.59
N SER A 96 -1.79 14.87 19.96
CA SER A 96 -2.37 16.03 20.69
C SER A 96 -3.92 15.91 20.80
N GLU A 97 -4.68 16.17 21.89
CA GLU A 97 -4.43 16.05 23.36
C GLU A 97 -5.66 15.53 24.16
N MET A 98 -6.84 15.37 23.56
CA MET A 98 -7.95 14.56 24.10
C MET A 98 -8.54 13.70 22.97
N ALA A 99 -8.66 12.40 23.23
CA ALA A 99 -9.42 11.50 22.38
C ALA A 99 -10.90 11.85 22.46
N VAL A 100 -11.54 12.16 21.33
CA VAL A 100 -13.00 12.11 21.20
C VAL A 100 -13.43 10.66 21.09
N SER A 101 -14.52 10.31 21.76
CA SER A 101 -15.05 8.95 21.68
C SER A 101 -15.63 8.70 20.29
N LYS A 102 -15.03 7.75 19.56
CA LYS A 102 -15.62 7.19 18.34
C LYS A 102 -17.08 6.77 18.56
N GLN A 103 -17.39 6.24 19.75
CA GLN A 103 -18.71 5.76 20.12
C GLN A 103 -19.73 6.90 20.32
N GLU A 104 -19.32 8.05 20.88
CA GLU A 104 -20.22 9.23 20.98
C GLU A 104 -20.52 9.81 19.60
N SER A 105 -19.54 9.85 18.70
CA SER A 105 -19.74 10.31 17.32
C SER A 105 -20.63 9.36 16.51
N GLU A 106 -20.48 8.05 16.68
CA GLU A 106 -21.37 7.06 16.06
C GLU A 106 -22.79 7.12 16.64
N TYR A 107 -22.93 7.43 17.95
CA TYR A 107 -24.24 7.63 18.61
C TYR A 107 -24.97 8.90 18.14
N GLU A 108 -24.24 9.92 17.67
CA GLU A 108 -24.78 11.12 17.02
C GLU A 108 -25.00 10.95 15.50
N GLY A 109 -24.72 9.76 14.96
CA GLY A 109 -25.05 9.36 13.59
C GLY A 109 -23.90 9.46 12.57
N VAL A 110 -22.65 9.62 13.01
CA VAL A 110 -21.49 9.69 12.12
C VAL A 110 -21.04 8.28 11.69
N GLU A 111 -20.75 8.09 10.39
CA GLU A 111 -20.19 6.85 9.82
C GLU A 111 -18.72 7.04 9.43
N PHE A 112 -17.82 6.19 9.95
CA PHE A 112 -16.39 6.27 9.63
C PHE A 112 -15.97 5.15 8.67
N ARG A 113 -15.36 5.53 7.54
CA ARG A 113 -14.77 4.62 6.55
C ARG A 113 -13.29 4.96 6.34
N LEU A 114 -12.42 3.99 6.57
CA LEU A 114 -10.96 4.11 6.45
C LEU A 114 -10.52 4.18 4.98
N ILE A 115 -9.69 5.17 4.59
CA ILE A 115 -9.37 5.44 3.17
C ILE A 115 -7.90 5.81 2.83
N GLY A 116 -6.98 5.78 3.80
CA GLY A 116 -5.57 6.13 3.56
C GLY A 116 -5.08 7.26 4.45
N TRP A 117 -3.79 7.60 4.34
CA TRP A 117 -3.08 8.48 5.28
C TRP A 117 -2.01 9.35 4.58
N SER A 118 -1.40 10.32 5.29
CA SER A 118 -0.98 11.67 4.84
C SER A 118 0.48 11.95 4.42
N GLN A 119 0.68 13.11 3.75
CA GLN A 119 1.95 13.72 3.28
C GLN A 119 2.69 14.54 4.35
#